data_AF-A0A6A4HGW3-F1
#
_entry.id   AF-A0A6A4HGW3-F1
#
_cell.length_a   1.000
_cell.length_b   1.000
_cell.length_c   1.000
_cell.angle_alpha   90.00
_cell.angle_beta   90.00
_cell.angle_gamma   90.00
#
_symmetry.space_group_name_H-M   'P 1'
#
loop_
_entity.id
_entity.type
_entity.pdbx_description
1 polymer ?
#
loop_
_entity_poly.entity_id
_entity_poly.type
_entity_poly.pdbx_seq_one_letter_code
_entity_poly.pdbx_strand_id
1 'polypeptide(L)'
;MPSSSTPRKTAASRAAAAPYPVTHRSSNTEDEIKTTRTRRSKIKTQAAGGTHRSSYLQSKASPATLSIPTWEEFEAVEQQAEIAQKQLAGLVTTQRECFTCPVCQDLAFQPQITQCGHLYCAICIASIRLLAVEGNDLTECGVCCGFLYMEPAPCSPLQTLVESMANSEGLTIPDNVSCVWPDRT
;
A
#
# COMPACT_ATOMS: atom_id res chain seq x y z
N MET A 1 21.82 16.32 -61.78
CA MET A 1 22.99 16.81 -61.02
C MET A 1 22.79 16.43 -59.57
N PRO A 2 23.45 15.38 -59.06
CA PRO A 2 23.45 15.04 -57.64
C PRO A 2 24.59 15.76 -56.93
N SER A 3 24.36 16.24 -55.72
CA SER A 3 25.44 16.62 -54.80
C SER A 3 25.15 16.04 -53.43
N SER A 4 25.92 15.00 -53.13
CA SER A 4 26.13 14.35 -51.85
C SER A 4 26.72 15.32 -50.82
N SER A 5 26.28 15.23 -49.56
CA SER A 5 27.20 15.21 -48.41
C SER A 5 26.47 14.84 -47.11
N THR A 6 26.86 13.70 -46.53
CA THR A 6 26.89 13.45 -45.08
C THR A 6 28.38 13.37 -44.68
N PRO A 7 28.82 13.18 -43.42
CA PRO A 7 28.18 13.27 -42.10
C PRO A 7 29.03 14.11 -41.10
N ARG A 8 28.55 14.34 -39.86
CA ARG A 8 29.48 14.55 -38.72
C ARG A 8 28.94 14.00 -37.41
N LYS A 9 29.64 12.99 -36.89
CA LYS A 9 29.57 12.49 -35.52
C LYS A 9 30.42 13.40 -34.62
N THR A 10 29.94 13.70 -33.42
CA THR A 10 30.79 14.04 -32.28
C THR A 10 30.24 13.34 -31.05
N ALA A 11 31.06 12.43 -30.51
CA ALA A 11 30.91 11.86 -29.18
C ALA A 11 31.65 12.76 -28.18
N ALA A 12 31.13 12.88 -26.97
CA ALA A 12 31.92 13.21 -25.79
C ALA A 12 31.23 12.65 -24.52
N SER A 13 31.86 11.64 -23.93
CA SER A 13 31.66 11.21 -22.55
C SER A 13 32.17 12.26 -21.57
N ARG A 14 31.57 12.34 -20.37
CA ARG A 14 32.30 12.45 -19.09
C ARG A 14 31.42 12.14 -17.89
N ALA A 15 32.08 11.61 -16.87
CA ALA A 15 31.57 10.94 -15.70
C ALA A 15 31.38 11.86 -14.47
N ALA A 16 30.73 11.26 -13.47
CA ALA A 16 30.84 11.48 -12.02
C ALA A 16 30.17 12.73 -11.40
N ALA A 17 29.20 12.51 -10.51
CA ALA A 17 29.42 12.58 -9.05
C ALA A 17 28.11 12.26 -8.30
N ALA A 18 28.17 11.25 -7.44
CA ALA A 18 27.23 11.08 -6.33
C ALA A 18 27.54 12.11 -5.23
N PRO A 19 26.54 12.50 -4.43
CA PRO A 19 26.79 12.56 -2.99
C PRO A 19 25.59 12.06 -2.17
N TYR A 20 25.77 10.93 -1.50
CA TYR A 20 25.13 10.72 -0.21
C TYR A 20 25.95 11.43 0.87
N PRO A 21 25.35 11.82 1.99
CA PRO A 21 26.01 11.72 3.29
C PRO A 21 25.42 10.55 4.10
N VAL A 22 26.31 9.62 4.43
CA VAL A 22 26.16 8.64 5.50
C VAL A 22 26.38 9.36 6.84
N THR A 23 25.43 9.27 7.76
CA THR A 23 25.69 9.51 9.18
C THR A 23 25.62 8.21 9.95
N HIS A 24 26.78 7.78 10.42
CA HIS A 24 27.00 6.74 11.39
C HIS A 24 26.60 7.26 12.78
N ARG A 25 25.70 6.59 13.51
CA ARG A 25 25.61 6.74 14.98
C ARG A 25 25.24 5.41 15.63
N SER A 26 26.13 4.96 16.50
CA SER A 26 26.13 3.70 17.23
C SER A 26 25.10 3.59 18.36
N SER A 27 24.63 2.35 18.53
CA SER A 27 24.46 1.51 19.74
C SER A 27 23.90 2.02 21.08
N ASN A 28 23.21 1.04 21.71
CA ASN A 28 22.83 0.84 23.13
C ASN A 28 21.45 1.43 23.51
N THR A 29 20.54 0.77 24.24
CA THR A 29 20.55 -0.44 25.09
C THR A 29 19.09 -0.80 25.46
N GLU A 30 18.87 -2.10 25.75
CA GLU A 30 18.01 -2.66 26.81
C GLU A 30 16.46 -2.52 26.77
N ASP A 31 15.86 -3.71 26.66
CA ASP A 31 14.71 -4.24 27.41
C ASP A 31 14.04 -3.32 28.45
N GLU A 32 12.72 -3.09 28.28
CA GLU A 32 11.83 -3.06 29.44
C GLU A 32 10.39 -3.47 29.06
N ILE A 33 10.10 -4.76 29.24
CA ILE A 33 8.74 -5.29 29.31
C ILE A 33 8.16 -4.85 30.66
N LYS A 34 7.25 -3.87 30.66
CA LYS A 34 6.39 -3.58 31.82
C LYS A 34 4.93 -3.94 31.53
N THR A 35 4.59 -5.12 32.03
CA THR A 35 3.24 -5.59 32.33
C THR A 35 2.63 -4.72 33.43
N THR A 36 1.52 -4.03 33.15
CA THR A 36 0.69 -3.44 34.20
C THR A 36 -0.70 -4.05 34.18
N ARG A 37 -0.92 -4.93 35.16
CA ARG A 37 -2.21 -5.45 35.61
C ARG A 37 -3.06 -4.34 36.25
N THR A 38 -4.36 -4.62 36.29
CA THR A 38 -5.39 -4.16 37.23
C THR A 38 -6.09 -2.82 36.98
N ARG A 39 -7.39 -2.91 36.64
CA ARG A 39 -8.47 -2.34 37.48
C ARG A 39 -9.78 -3.10 37.28
N ARG A 40 -10.09 -3.93 38.29
CA ARG A 40 -11.33 -4.68 38.47
C ARG A 40 -12.39 -3.72 38.99
N SER A 41 -13.40 -3.39 38.16
CA SER A 41 -14.53 -2.57 38.61
C SER A 41 -15.56 -3.45 39.33
N LYS A 42 -15.84 -3.10 40.59
CA LYS A 42 -16.88 -3.69 41.45
C LYS A 42 -18.25 -3.24 40.94
N ILE A 43 -19.10 -4.17 40.53
CA ILE A 43 -20.54 -3.91 40.41
C ILE A 43 -21.27 -4.79 41.44
N LYS A 44 -22.14 -4.10 42.17
CA LYS A 44 -22.84 -4.51 43.39
C LYS A 44 -24.10 -5.30 43.02
N THR A 45 -24.25 -6.46 43.61
CA THR A 45 -25.42 -7.35 43.54
C THR A 45 -26.61 -6.75 44.30
N GLN A 46 -27.82 -6.95 43.76
CA GLN A 46 -29.06 -6.96 44.54
C GLN A 46 -29.74 -8.31 44.35
N ALA A 47 -30.14 -8.89 45.48
CA ALA A 47 -30.81 -10.17 45.59
C ALA A 47 -32.33 -9.98 45.44
N ALA A 48 -32.98 -10.88 44.72
CA ALA A 48 -34.40 -11.15 44.85
C ALA A 48 -34.60 -12.67 44.86
N GLY A 49 -35.21 -13.14 45.95
CA GLY A 49 -35.44 -14.56 46.22
C GLY A 49 -36.47 -15.19 45.29
N GLY A 50 -36.26 -16.48 45.02
CA GLY A 50 -37.20 -17.34 44.33
C GLY A 50 -36.83 -18.79 44.58
N THR A 51 -37.48 -19.41 45.57
CA THR A 51 -37.44 -20.85 45.81
C THR A 51 -38.15 -21.59 44.67
N HIS A 52 -37.42 -22.33 43.85
CA HIS A 52 -38.02 -23.40 43.06
C HIS A 52 -37.05 -24.58 42.86
N ARG A 53 -37.36 -25.64 43.61
CA ARG A 53 -37.15 -27.07 43.35
C ARG A 53 -36.00 -27.46 42.40
N SER A 54 -34.91 -27.93 43.01
CA SER A 54 -33.81 -28.65 42.34
C SER A 54 -34.33 -29.94 41.67
N SER A 55 -34.25 -30.00 40.34
CA SER A 55 -34.28 -31.23 39.57
C SER A 55 -32.87 -31.48 39.03
N TYR A 56 -32.08 -32.14 39.86
CA TYR A 56 -30.77 -32.67 39.53
C TYR A 56 -30.94 -33.87 38.59
N LEU A 57 -30.82 -33.65 37.27
CA LEU A 57 -30.63 -34.73 36.29
C LEU A 57 -29.57 -34.31 35.27
N GLN A 58 -28.33 -34.66 35.61
CA GLN A 58 -27.31 -35.24 34.72
C GLN A 58 -27.31 -34.78 33.26
N SER A 59 -26.77 -33.60 33.01
CA SER A 59 -25.93 -33.44 31.82
C SER A 59 -24.64 -34.23 32.10
N LYS A 60 -24.55 -35.45 31.56
CA LYS A 60 -23.28 -36.15 31.41
C LYS A 60 -22.43 -35.28 30.48
N ALA A 61 -21.67 -34.33 31.04
CA ALA A 61 -20.54 -33.76 30.35
C ALA A 61 -19.55 -34.90 30.19
N SER A 62 -19.59 -35.58 29.04
CA SER A 62 -18.45 -36.38 28.60
C SER A 62 -17.22 -35.48 28.73
N PRO A 63 -16.12 -35.94 29.33
CA PRO A 63 -14.90 -35.17 29.29
C PRO A 63 -14.63 -34.92 27.82
N ALA A 64 -14.55 -33.65 27.42
CA ALA A 64 -14.10 -33.28 26.10
C ALA A 64 -12.67 -33.82 25.98
N THR A 65 -12.55 -35.03 25.46
CA THR A 65 -11.27 -35.60 25.06
C THR A 65 -10.78 -34.70 23.94
N LEU A 66 -9.90 -33.76 24.29
CA LEU A 66 -9.08 -33.04 23.32
C LEU A 66 -8.15 -34.09 22.71
N SER A 67 -8.64 -34.79 21.70
CA SER A 67 -7.85 -35.73 20.91
C SER A 67 -6.75 -34.95 20.22
N ILE A 68 -5.51 -35.37 20.47
CA ILE A 68 -4.33 -34.83 19.80
C ILE A 68 -4.51 -35.07 18.30
N PRO A 69 -4.34 -34.05 17.44
CA PRO A 69 -4.47 -34.21 16.00
C PRO A 69 -3.55 -35.32 15.49
N THR A 70 -4.03 -36.09 14.52
CA THR A 70 -3.18 -37.05 13.83
C THR A 70 -2.13 -36.32 12.99
N TRP A 71 -1.05 -37.01 12.65
CA TRP A 71 -0.01 -36.43 11.79
C TRP A 71 -0.57 -36.03 10.42
N GLU A 72 -1.47 -36.83 9.85
CA GLU A 72 -2.16 -36.54 8.59
C GLU A 72 -3.01 -35.26 8.69
N GLU A 73 -3.66 -35.04 9.84
CA GLU A 73 -4.41 -33.80 10.10
C GLU A 73 -3.46 -32.59 10.22
N PHE A 74 -2.28 -32.76 10.82
CA PHE A 74 -1.27 -31.70 10.90
C PHE A 74 -0.74 -31.31 9.51
N GLU A 75 -0.39 -32.30 8.69
CA GLU A 75 0.10 -32.10 7.32
C GLU A 75 -0.97 -31.45 6.43
N ALA A 76 -2.24 -31.86 6.56
CA ALA A 76 -3.34 -31.24 5.84
C ALA A 76 -3.54 -29.77 6.23
N VAL A 77 -3.40 -29.42 7.51
CA VAL A 77 -3.48 -28.03 7.98
C VAL A 77 -2.31 -27.20 7.45
N GLU A 78 -1.11 -27.76 7.41
CA GLU A 78 0.08 -27.09 6.85
C GLU A 78 -0.09 -26.82 5.35
N GLN A 79 -0.49 -27.82 4.57
CA GLN A 79 -0.78 -27.65 3.14
C GLN A 79 -1.89 -26.62 2.89
N GLN A 80 -2.95 -26.65 3.72
CA GLN A 80 -4.02 -25.69 3.61
C GLN A 80 -3.55 -24.26 3.93
N ALA A 81 -2.67 -24.09 4.92
CA ALA A 81 -2.07 -22.81 5.25
C ALA A 81 -1.17 -22.30 4.11
N GLU A 82 -0.39 -23.17 3.48
CA GLU A 82 0.44 -22.81 2.32
C GLU A 82 -0.41 -22.34 1.13
N ILE A 83 -1.48 -23.07 0.80
CA ILE A 83 -2.42 -22.68 -0.26
C ILE A 83 -3.04 -21.32 0.04
N ALA A 84 -3.51 -21.11 1.26
CA ALA A 84 -4.11 -19.85 1.68
C ALA A 84 -3.11 -18.68 1.61
N GLN A 85 -1.87 -18.89 2.04
CA GLN A 85 -0.80 -17.89 1.94
C GLN A 85 -0.49 -17.53 0.48
N LYS A 86 -0.39 -18.52 -0.40
CA LYS A 86 -0.15 -18.30 -1.83
C LYS A 86 -1.30 -17.54 -2.51
N GLN A 87 -2.54 -17.87 -2.16
CA GLN A 87 -3.71 -17.16 -2.66
C GLN A 87 -3.72 -15.70 -2.18
N LEU A 88 -3.46 -15.46 -0.90
CA LEU A 88 -3.38 -14.12 -0.34
C LEU A 88 -2.27 -13.30 -0.99
N ALA A 89 -1.08 -13.89 -1.21
CA ALA A 89 0.01 -13.24 -1.91
C ALA A 89 -0.39 -12.77 -3.31
N GLY A 90 -1.09 -13.61 -4.08
CA GLY A 90 -1.58 -13.24 -5.41
C GLY A 90 -2.61 -12.10 -5.40
N LEU A 91 -3.46 -12.03 -4.38
CA LEU A 91 -4.40 -10.92 -4.22
C LEU A 91 -3.67 -9.61 -3.88
N VAL A 92 -2.70 -9.66 -2.97
CA VAL A 92 -1.88 -8.50 -2.58
C VAL A 92 -1.10 -7.96 -3.79
N THR A 93 -0.51 -8.82 -4.62
CA THR A 93 0.19 -8.37 -5.84
C THR A 93 -0.76 -7.68 -6.82
N THR A 94 -1.94 -8.27 -7.04
CA THR A 94 -2.96 -7.69 -7.95
C THR A 94 -3.44 -6.34 -7.43
N GLN A 95 -3.68 -6.25 -6.12
CA GLN A 95 -4.08 -5.00 -5.47
C GLN A 95 -2.99 -3.92 -5.64
N ARG A 96 -1.72 -4.28 -5.47
CA ARG A 96 -0.59 -3.37 -5.66
C ARG A 96 -0.53 -2.82 -7.08
N GLU A 97 -0.72 -3.67 -8.08
CA GLU A 97 -0.74 -3.27 -9.50
C GLU A 97 -1.85 -2.26 -9.80
N CYS A 98 -3.04 -2.42 -9.20
CA CYS A 98 -4.15 -1.47 -9.37
C CYS A 98 -3.84 -0.05 -8.87
N PHE A 99 -2.89 0.11 -7.95
CA PHE A 99 -2.51 1.41 -7.39
C PHE A 99 -1.10 1.85 -7.79
N THR A 100 -0.52 1.21 -8.80
CA THR A 100 0.79 1.58 -9.32
C THR A 100 0.64 2.68 -10.38
N CYS A 101 1.41 3.75 -10.25
CA CYS A 101 1.47 4.81 -11.24
C CYS A 101 2.22 4.31 -12.49
N PRO A 102 1.67 4.47 -13.71
CA PRO A 102 2.30 3.97 -14.94
C PRO A 102 3.58 4.73 -15.31
N VAL A 103 3.84 5.88 -14.69
CA VAL A 103 5.00 6.74 -14.99
C VAL A 103 6.21 6.34 -14.15
N CYS A 104 6.08 6.33 -12.83
CA CYS A 104 7.17 5.98 -11.92
C CYS A 104 7.23 4.49 -11.55
N GLN A 105 6.18 3.71 -11.89
CA GLN A 105 6.07 2.28 -11.59
C GLN A 105 6.06 1.93 -10.09
N ASP A 106 5.78 2.93 -9.25
CA ASP A 106 5.59 2.81 -7.81
C ASP A 106 4.15 3.11 -7.42
N LEU A 107 3.82 2.92 -6.13
CA LEU A 107 2.52 3.29 -5.58
C LEU A 107 2.17 4.75 -5.90
N ALA A 108 0.92 4.97 -6.31
CA ALA A 108 0.40 6.25 -6.74
C ALA A 108 0.18 7.21 -5.55
N PHE A 109 1.25 7.78 -5.00
CA PHE A 109 1.16 8.76 -3.92
C PHE A 109 0.45 10.04 -4.37
N GLN A 110 -0.46 10.53 -3.52
CA GLN A 110 -1.40 11.61 -3.84
C GLN A 110 -2.16 11.30 -5.14
N PRO A 111 -2.92 10.19 -5.18
CA PRO A 111 -3.48 9.65 -6.40
C PRO A 111 -4.37 10.67 -7.10
N GLN A 112 -4.07 10.89 -8.37
CA GLN A 112 -4.82 11.74 -9.28
C GLN A 112 -5.52 10.87 -10.32
N ILE A 113 -6.85 10.99 -10.40
CA ILE A 113 -7.67 10.27 -11.37
C ILE A 113 -7.96 11.20 -12.54
N THR A 114 -7.45 10.83 -13.71
CA THR A 114 -7.75 11.53 -14.97
C THR A 114 -9.22 11.35 -15.36
N GLN A 115 -9.76 12.21 -16.23
CA GLN A 115 -11.16 12.07 -16.69
C GLN A 115 -11.41 10.81 -17.55
N CYS A 116 -10.35 10.13 -17.98
CA CYS A 116 -10.44 8.80 -18.61
C CYS A 116 -10.33 7.64 -17.61
N GLY A 117 -10.23 7.92 -16.30
CA GLY A 117 -10.23 6.93 -15.22
C GLY A 117 -8.86 6.39 -14.82
N HIS A 118 -7.78 6.77 -15.51
CA HIS A 118 -6.43 6.29 -15.19
C HIS A 118 -5.79 7.06 -14.04
N LEU A 119 -5.03 6.32 -13.22
CA LEU A 119 -4.43 6.74 -11.96
C LEU A 119 -2.96 7.12 -12.11
N TYR A 120 -2.56 8.24 -11.52
CA TYR A 120 -1.17 8.71 -11.50
C TYR A 120 -0.81 9.27 -10.11
N CYS A 121 0.49 9.32 -9.80
CA CYS A 121 0.97 10.20 -8.73
C CYS A 121 0.74 11.66 -9.12
N ALA A 122 0.50 12.52 -8.14
CA ALA A 122 0.31 13.95 -8.37
C ALA A 122 1.51 14.57 -9.13
N ILE A 123 2.73 14.29 -8.66
CA ILE A 123 3.97 14.79 -9.28
C ILE A 123 4.11 14.31 -10.73
N CYS A 124 3.79 13.03 -11.00
CA CYS A 124 3.96 12.45 -12.33
C CYS A 124 3.02 13.08 -13.35
N ILE A 125 1.74 13.24 -13.00
CA ILE A 125 0.77 13.82 -13.94
C ILE A 125 1.00 15.32 -14.15
N ALA A 126 1.45 16.05 -13.12
CA ALA A 126 1.91 17.42 -13.26
C ALA A 126 3.13 17.54 -14.18
N SER A 127 4.08 16.61 -14.09
CA SER A 127 5.26 16.57 -14.98
C SER A 127 4.87 16.33 -16.44
N ILE A 128 3.95 15.40 -16.71
CA ILE A 128 3.41 15.19 -18.06
C ILE A 128 2.74 16.46 -18.59
N ARG A 129 1.94 17.14 -17.75
CA ARG A 129 1.29 18.40 -18.12
C ARG A 129 2.30 19.48 -18.45
N LEU A 130 3.34 19.66 -17.64
CA LEU A 130 4.39 20.65 -17.86
C LEU A 130 5.09 20.44 -19.20
N LEU A 131 5.50 19.20 -19.50
CA LEU A 131 6.13 18.85 -20.77
C LEU A 131 5.23 19.15 -21.97
N ALA A 132 3.93 18.84 -21.86
CA ALA A 132 2.96 19.14 -22.91
C ALA A 132 2.80 20.65 -23.13
N VAL A 133 2.75 21.45 -22.05
CA VAL A 133 2.66 22.92 -22.14
C VAL A 133 3.92 23.52 -22.77
N GLU A 134 5.12 23.06 -22.38
CA GLU A 134 6.38 23.49 -22.99
C GLU A 134 6.46 23.18 -24.49
N GLY A 135 5.89 22.05 -24.91
CA GLY A 135 5.78 21.65 -26.32
C GLY A 135 4.64 22.34 -27.09
N ASN A 136 3.82 23.17 -26.43
CA ASN A 136 2.57 23.69 -27.00
C ASN A 136 1.60 22.59 -27.47
N ASP A 137 1.61 21.45 -26.79
CA ASP A 137 0.88 20.22 -27.13
C ASP A 137 -0.21 19.86 -26.11
N LEU A 138 -1.18 19.05 -26.51
CA LEU A 138 -2.20 18.52 -25.60
C LEU A 138 -1.60 17.49 -24.64
N THR A 139 -2.04 17.51 -23.39
CA THR A 139 -1.62 16.50 -22.42
C THR A 139 -2.28 15.18 -22.77
N GLU A 140 -1.52 14.11 -22.93
CA GLU A 140 -2.04 12.77 -23.24
C GLU A 140 -1.95 11.85 -22.02
N CYS A 141 -2.93 10.97 -21.88
CA CYS A 141 -2.89 9.88 -20.94
C CYS A 141 -1.89 8.82 -21.41
N GLY A 142 -0.84 8.55 -20.63
CA GLY A 142 0.14 7.50 -20.94
C GLY A 142 -0.39 6.07 -20.93
N VAL A 143 -1.65 5.84 -20.54
CA VAL A 143 -2.28 4.50 -20.54
C VAL A 143 -3.16 4.26 -21.76
N CYS A 144 -4.08 5.18 -22.06
CA CYS A 144 -5.02 5.02 -23.18
C CYS A 144 -4.73 5.92 -24.38
N CYS A 145 -3.68 6.75 -24.29
CA CYS A 145 -3.32 7.77 -25.29
C CYS A 145 -4.44 8.79 -25.58
N GLY A 146 -5.44 8.89 -24.69
CA GLY A 146 -6.51 9.88 -24.80
C GLY A 146 -6.08 11.24 -24.24
N PHE A 147 -6.56 12.32 -24.86
CA PHE A 147 -6.25 13.69 -24.41
C PHE A 147 -6.89 14.02 -23.05
N LEU A 148 -6.12 14.70 -22.21
CA LEU A 148 -6.46 15.20 -20.89
C LEU A 148 -6.84 16.69 -20.98
N TYR A 149 -8.14 16.95 -21.04
CA TYR A 149 -8.69 18.32 -21.12
C TYR A 149 -9.10 18.87 -19.76
N MET A 150 -9.29 17.98 -18.77
CA MET A 150 -9.66 18.33 -17.41
C MET A 150 -8.45 18.16 -16.48
N GLU A 151 -8.39 18.97 -15.43
CA GLU A 151 -7.50 18.70 -14.31
C GLU A 151 -7.86 17.36 -13.67
N PRO A 152 -6.88 16.45 -13.46
CA PRO A 152 -7.09 15.20 -12.73
C PRO A 152 -7.62 15.47 -11.32
N ALA A 153 -8.59 14.69 -10.89
CA ALA A 153 -9.19 14.85 -9.57
C ALA A 153 -8.37 14.10 -8.50
N PRO A 154 -8.03 14.73 -7.36
CA PRO A 154 -7.45 14.03 -6.23
C PRO A 154 -8.44 13.02 -5.65
N CYS A 155 -7.97 11.83 -5.27
CA CYS A 155 -8.82 10.78 -4.72
C CYS A 155 -8.45 10.42 -3.29
N SER A 156 -9.03 11.13 -2.31
CA SER A 156 -8.76 10.91 -0.88
C SER A 156 -8.99 9.46 -0.40
N PRO A 157 -10.04 8.74 -0.84
CA PRO A 157 -10.20 7.32 -0.47
C PRO A 157 -9.05 6.43 -0.94
N LEU A 158 -8.50 6.69 -2.14
CA LEU A 158 -7.34 5.96 -2.64
C LEU A 158 -6.05 6.35 -1.93
N GLN A 159 -5.92 7.60 -1.49
CA GLN A 159 -4.76 8.04 -0.71
C GLN A 159 -4.59 7.19 0.55
N THR A 160 -5.65 7.03 1.34
CA THR A 160 -5.60 6.21 2.57
C THR A 160 -5.18 4.77 2.29
N LEU A 161 -5.64 4.20 1.17
CA LEU A 161 -5.29 2.84 0.79
C LEU A 161 -3.84 2.71 0.35
N VAL A 162 -3.36 3.63 -0.49
CA VAL A 162 -1.97 3.70 -0.94
C VAL A 162 -1.02 3.86 0.25
N GLU A 163 -1.35 4.74 1.20
CA GLU A 163 -0.55 4.92 2.42
C GLU A 163 -0.54 3.66 3.29
N SER A 164 -1.68 2.98 3.45
CA SER A 164 -1.74 1.72 4.19
C SER A 164 -0.85 0.64 3.56
N MET A 165 -0.84 0.55 2.24
CA MET A 165 0.02 -0.38 1.50
C MET A 165 1.50 -0.01 1.67
N ALA A 166 1.85 1.27 1.49
CA ALA A 166 3.21 1.76 1.70
C ALA A 166 3.73 1.45 3.12
N ASN A 167 2.90 1.69 4.14
CA ASN A 167 3.23 1.38 5.53
C ASN A 167 3.46 -0.13 5.75
N SER A 168 2.64 -0.98 5.12
CA SER A 168 2.81 -2.44 5.23
C SER A 168 4.08 -2.95 4.53
N GLU A 169 4.52 -2.27 3.47
CA GLU A 169 5.77 -2.54 2.76
C GLU A 169 6.99 -1.87 3.42
N GLY A 170 6.79 -1.07 4.47
CA GLY A 170 7.86 -0.29 5.12
C GLY A 170 8.43 0.83 4.25
N LEU A 171 7.67 1.30 3.26
CA LEU A 171 8.05 2.38 2.36
C LEU A 171 7.86 3.74 3.02
N THR A 172 8.76 4.68 2.71
CA THR A 172 8.61 6.08 3.12
C THR A 172 7.52 6.75 2.28
N ILE A 173 6.50 7.31 2.94
CA ILE A 173 5.45 8.09 2.27
C ILE A 173 6.01 9.49 1.96
N PRO A 174 6.01 9.95 0.70
CA PRO A 174 6.43 11.30 0.35
C PRO A 174 5.55 12.37 1.00
N ASP A 175 6.14 13.55 1.25
CA ASP A 175 5.39 14.71 1.72
C ASP A 175 4.26 15.08 0.75
N ASN A 176 3.19 15.66 1.30
CA ASN A 176 2.08 16.17 0.50
C ASN A 176 2.57 17.33 -0.38
N VAL A 177 2.54 17.14 -1.69
CA VAL A 177 2.84 18.16 -2.68
C VAL A 177 1.53 18.78 -3.17
N SER A 178 1.42 20.10 -3.12
CA SER A 178 0.39 20.83 -3.85
C SER A 178 0.65 20.68 -5.35
N CYS A 179 -0.06 19.80 -6.03
CA CYS A 179 0.02 19.74 -7.48
C CYS A 179 -0.82 20.85 -8.09
N VAL A 180 -0.14 21.74 -8.78
CA VAL A 180 -0.75 22.80 -9.57
C VAL A 180 -0.88 22.27 -10.99
N TRP A 181 -2.10 22.26 -11.53
CA TRP A 181 -2.35 21.97 -12.94
C TRP A 181 -2.32 23.27 -13.74
N PRO A 182 -1.19 23.63 -14.39
CA PRO A 182 -1.10 24.93 -15.05
C PRO A 182 -2.08 25.04 -16.21
N ASP A 183 -2.76 26.19 -16.24
CA ASP A 183 -3.58 26.61 -17.37
C ASP A 183 -2.74 26.78 -18.62
N ARG A 184 -3.37 26.53 -19.76
CA ARG A 184 -2.79 26.78 -21.07
C ARG A 184 -3.02 28.26 -21.37
N THR A 185 -2.08 29.12 -20.98
CA THR A 185 -2.12 30.58 -21.23
C THR A 185 -2.03 30.92 -22.70
#